data_AF-A0A914GNG4-F1
#
_entry.id   AF-A0A914GNG4-F1
#
_cell.length_a   1.000
_cell.length_b   1.000
_cell.length_c   1.000
_cell.angle_alpha   90.00
_cell.angle_beta   90.00
_cell.angle_gamma   90.00
#
_symmetry.space_group_name_H-M   'P 1'
#
loop_
_entity.id
_entity.type
_entity.pdbx_description
1 polymer ?
#
loop_
_entity_poly.entity_id
_entity_poly.type
_entity_poly.pdbx_seq_one_letter_code
_entity_poly.pdbx_strand_id
1 'polypeptide(L)'
;MVNKDYLLTIHGIISIIQIVLGFIAIIIGAVVWSHGSVYILIFPDFAPGILYVLFALELTWSICLAVTAMQIMGKDVLQTLGKMKLMIYHGGILVVLLIAAGVESYYAGHVVFWVDTLGYKTRMILDTIILWILVVSHIVQLIFVALQR
;
A
#
# COMPACT_ATOMS: atom_id res chain seq x y z
N MET A 1 21.47 14.33 -11.72
CA MET A 1 22.18 14.32 -10.42
C MET A 1 21.32 13.56 -9.44
N VAL A 2 21.91 12.70 -8.59
CA VAL A 2 21.17 11.99 -7.55
C VAL A 2 20.92 12.96 -6.38
N ASN A 3 19.66 13.28 -6.09
CA ASN A 3 19.25 14.09 -4.96
C ASN A 3 19.04 13.22 -3.71
N LYS A 4 20.13 12.97 -2.98
CA LYS A 4 20.08 12.18 -1.74
C LYS A 4 19.37 12.91 -0.59
N ASP A 5 19.34 14.24 -0.64
CA ASP A 5 18.72 15.08 0.39
C ASP A 5 17.20 14.87 0.47
N TYR A 6 16.58 14.45 -0.64
CA TYR A 6 15.17 14.07 -0.66
C TYR A 6 14.83 13.01 0.40
N LEU A 7 15.69 12.01 0.59
CA LEU A 7 15.45 10.91 1.55
C LEU A 7 15.46 11.37 3.00
N LEU A 8 16.08 12.52 3.28
CA LEU A 8 16.12 13.14 4.60
C LEU A 8 14.93 14.08 4.84
N THR A 9 14.13 14.37 3.82
CA THR A 9 12.90 15.17 3.97
C THR A 9 11.77 14.32 4.56
N ILE A 10 10.79 14.99 5.18
CA ILE A 10 9.58 14.33 5.69
C ILE A 10 8.86 13.55 4.56
N HIS A 11 8.79 14.11 3.35
CA HIS A 11 8.21 13.43 2.19
C HIS A 11 8.98 12.17 1.81
N GLY A 12 10.31 12.24 1.77
CA GLY A 12 11.17 11.09 1.50
C GLY A 12 10.97 9.99 2.54
N ILE A 13 11.00 10.34 3.82
CA ILE A 13 10.81 9.40 4.93
C ILE A 13 9.45 8.69 4.82
N ILE A 14 8.36 9.45 4.62
CA ILE A 14 7.02 8.85 4.46
C ILE A 14 6.97 7.94 3.23
N SER A 15 7.60 8.33 2.12
CA SER A 15 7.62 7.52 0.89
C SER A 15 8.37 6.20 1.10
N ILE A 16 9.50 6.23 1.83
CA ILE A 16 10.24 5.01 2.19
C ILE A 16 9.38 4.10 3.07
N ILE A 17 8.72 4.67 4.08
CA ILE A 17 7.81 3.91 4.95
C ILE A 17 6.70 3.24 4.12
N GLN A 18 6.09 3.96 3.18
CA GLN A 18 5.07 3.42 2.28
C GLN A 18 5.61 2.29 1.40
N ILE A 19 6.81 2.43 0.84
CA ILE A 19 7.44 1.39 0.02
C ILE A 19 7.71 0.14 0.84
N VAL A 20 8.29 0.30 2.04
CA VAL A 20 8.63 -0.84 2.92
C VAL A 20 7.36 -1.53 3.41
N LEU A 21 6.39 -0.78 3.93
CA LEU A 21 5.12 -1.33 4.40
C LEU A 21 4.31 -1.94 3.27
N GLY A 22 4.26 -1.31 2.10
CA GLY A 22 3.59 -1.85 0.91
C GLY A 22 4.21 -3.17 0.47
N PHE A 23 5.53 -3.28 0.45
CA PHE A 23 6.22 -4.54 0.14
C PHE A 23 5.92 -5.63 1.16
N ILE A 24 5.94 -5.31 2.45
CA ILE A 24 5.58 -6.24 3.52
C ILE A 24 4.14 -6.71 3.37
N ALA A 25 3.20 -5.80 3.09
CA ALA A 25 1.79 -6.12 2.85
C ALA A 25 1.61 -7.07 1.66
N ILE A 26 2.30 -6.81 0.53
CA ILE A 26 2.27 -7.71 -0.63
C ILE A 26 2.74 -9.12 -0.26
N ILE A 27 3.85 -9.24 0.48
CA ILE A 27 4.36 -10.54 0.93
C ILE A 27 3.34 -11.22 1.85
N ILE A 28 2.83 -10.52 2.86
CA ILE A 28 1.88 -11.07 3.83
C ILE A 28 0.61 -11.51 3.11
N GLY A 29 0.01 -10.66 2.29
CA GLY A 29 -1.21 -10.94 1.54
C GLY A 29 -1.05 -12.09 0.53
N ALA A 30 0.14 -12.23 -0.06
CA ALA A 30 0.44 -13.31 -1.01
C ALA A 30 0.69 -14.66 -0.32
N VAL A 31 0.96 -14.69 0.98
CA VAL A 31 1.24 -15.92 1.71
C VAL A 31 -0.04 -16.50 2.32
N VAL A 32 -0.32 -17.78 2.05
CA VAL A 32 -1.45 -18.52 2.63
C VAL A 32 -1.00 -19.75 3.40
N TRP A 33 -1.47 -19.87 4.63
CA TRP A 33 -1.31 -21.07 5.45
C TRP A 33 -2.51 -21.99 5.27
N SER A 34 -2.25 -23.19 4.76
CA SER A 34 -3.26 -24.25 4.63
C SER A 34 -2.66 -25.58 5.04
N HIS A 35 -3.33 -26.32 5.93
CA HIS A 35 -2.94 -27.66 6.38
C HIS A 35 -1.46 -27.81 6.79
N GLY A 36 -0.90 -26.80 7.48
CA GLY A 36 0.49 -26.80 7.94
C GLY A 36 1.54 -26.49 6.86
N SER A 37 1.11 -26.22 5.63
CA SER A 37 1.96 -25.80 4.51
C SER A 37 1.73 -24.33 4.16
N VAL A 38 2.77 -23.70 3.60
CA VAL A 38 2.75 -22.31 3.13
C VAL A 38 2.66 -22.30 1.61
N TYR A 39 1.67 -21.59 1.08
CA TYR A 39 1.43 -21.43 -0.35
C TYR A 39 1.57 -19.95 -0.73
N ILE A 40 2.06 -19.69 -1.94
CA ILE A 40 2.01 -18.36 -2.55
C ILE A 40 0.74 -18.28 -3.40
N LEU A 41 -0.07 -17.26 -3.17
CA LEU A 41 -1.32 -17.00 -3.84
C LEU A 41 -1.04 -16.50 -5.26
N ILE A 42 -0.98 -17.42 -6.23
CA ILE A 42 -0.79 -17.04 -7.65
C ILE A 42 -2.16 -16.83 -8.32
N PHE A 43 -3.17 -17.64 -7.99
CA PHE A 43 -4.57 -17.47 -8.40
C PHE A 43 -5.52 -18.11 -7.38
N PRO A 44 -6.20 -17.34 -6.51
CA PRO A 44 -7.15 -17.91 -5.56
C PRO A 44 -8.53 -18.09 -6.21
N ASP A 45 -9.00 -19.32 -6.36
CA ASP A 45 -10.40 -19.61 -6.69
C ASP A 45 -11.37 -19.26 -5.53
N PHE A 46 -10.84 -18.99 -4.33
CA PHE A 46 -11.63 -19.01 -3.08
C PHE A 46 -11.98 -17.64 -2.49
N ALA A 47 -11.36 -16.54 -2.95
CA ALA A 47 -11.62 -15.20 -2.41
C ALA A 47 -11.19 -14.08 -3.38
N PRO A 48 -12.04 -13.72 -4.37
CA PRO A 48 -11.68 -12.75 -5.40
C PRO A 48 -11.35 -11.35 -4.83
N GLY A 49 -11.87 -11.01 -3.64
CA GLY A 49 -11.56 -9.76 -2.97
C GLY A 49 -10.10 -9.63 -2.53
N ILE A 50 -9.43 -10.74 -2.14
CA ILE A 50 -8.01 -10.71 -1.76
C ILE A 50 -7.13 -10.40 -2.97
N LEU A 51 -7.48 -10.93 -4.13
CA LEU A 51 -6.75 -10.65 -5.37
C LEU A 51 -6.84 -9.16 -5.73
N TYR A 52 -8.00 -8.54 -5.53
CA TYR A 52 -8.15 -7.09 -5.67
C TYR A 52 -7.25 -6.31 -4.70
N VAL A 53 -7.19 -6.73 -3.42
CA VAL A 53 -6.33 -6.10 -2.41
C VAL A 53 -4.85 -6.20 -2.81
N LEU A 54 -4.40 -7.39 -3.25
CA LEU A 54 -3.03 -7.59 -3.74
C LEU A 54 -2.71 -6.75 -4.98
N PHE A 55 -3.64 -6.68 -5.94
CA PHE A 55 -3.47 -5.85 -7.12
C PHE A 55 -3.40 -4.36 -6.77
N ALA A 56 -4.26 -3.90 -5.85
CA ALA A 56 -4.24 -2.54 -5.33
C ALA A 56 -2.91 -2.21 -4.62
N LEU A 57 -2.42 -3.12 -3.77
CA LEU A 57 -1.12 -2.99 -3.10
C LEU A 57 0.03 -2.94 -4.10
N GLU A 58 0.08 -3.85 -5.07
CA GLU A 58 1.13 -3.88 -6.10
C GLU A 58 1.15 -2.60 -6.95
N LEU A 59 -0.03 -2.16 -7.40
CA LEU A 59 -0.18 -0.95 -8.19
C LEU A 59 0.31 0.28 -7.40
N THR A 60 -0.13 0.41 -6.15
CA THR A 60 0.23 1.55 -5.30
C THR A 60 1.70 1.53 -4.89
N TRP A 61 2.25 0.35 -4.63
CA TRP A 61 3.67 0.16 -4.33
C TRP A 61 4.56 0.54 -5.53
N SER A 62 4.25 0.02 -6.72
CA SER A 62 4.97 0.34 -7.96
C SER A 62 4.96 1.85 -8.24
N ILE A 63 3.83 2.49 -7.99
CA ILE A 63 3.64 3.94 -8.08
C ILE A 63 4.53 4.69 -7.08
N CYS A 64 4.48 4.34 -5.80
CA CYS A 64 5.30 4.97 -4.76
C CYS A 64 6.80 4.82 -5.08
N LEU A 65 7.20 3.66 -5.58
CA LEU A 65 8.57 3.38 -5.99
C LEU A 65 8.99 4.26 -7.17
N ALA A 66 8.15 4.39 -8.20
CA ALA A 66 8.42 5.24 -9.36
C ALA A 66 8.53 6.73 -8.97
N VAL A 67 7.61 7.25 -8.15
CA VAL A 67 7.64 8.64 -7.68
C VAL A 67 8.89 8.92 -6.84
N THR A 68 9.22 8.01 -5.92
CA THR A 68 10.43 8.11 -5.09
C THR A 68 11.69 8.07 -5.95
N ALA A 69 11.76 7.17 -6.93
CA ALA A 69 12.88 7.09 -7.86
C ALA A 69 13.04 8.39 -8.67
N MET A 70 11.94 8.97 -9.18
CA MET A 70 11.98 10.26 -9.88
C MET A 70 12.57 11.38 -9.00
N GLN A 71 12.11 11.49 -7.75
CA GLN A 71 12.61 12.48 -6.79
C GLN A 71 14.11 12.28 -6.48
N ILE A 72 14.54 11.03 -6.26
CA ILE A 72 15.96 10.68 -6.07
C ILE A 72 16.79 11.03 -7.31
N MET A 73 16.24 10.93 -8.52
CA MET A 73 16.92 11.33 -9.75
C MET A 73 16.95 12.86 -9.96
N GLY A 74 16.48 13.63 -8.99
CA GLY A 74 16.43 15.10 -9.04
C GLY A 74 15.30 15.65 -9.89
N LYS A 75 14.32 14.83 -10.27
CA LYS A 75 13.10 15.30 -10.93
C LYS A 75 12.08 15.66 -9.86
N ASP A 76 11.88 16.96 -9.66
CA ASP A 76 10.82 17.45 -8.79
C ASP A 76 9.46 17.12 -9.43
N VAL A 77 8.78 16.13 -8.86
CA VAL A 77 7.50 15.64 -9.33
C VAL A 77 6.42 16.71 -9.21
N LEU A 78 6.50 17.59 -8.20
CA LEU A 78 5.55 18.69 -8.02
C LEU A 78 5.69 19.71 -9.16
N GLN A 79 6.92 20.07 -9.51
CA GLN A 79 7.19 20.97 -10.64
C GLN A 79 6.88 20.31 -12.00
N THR A 80 7.12 19.01 -12.13
CA THR A 80 6.95 18.29 -13.40
C THR A 80 5.47 18.02 -13.72
N LEU A 81 4.69 17.55 -12.75
CA LEU A 81 3.27 17.22 -12.95
C LEU A 81 2.35 18.40 -12.68
N GLY A 82 2.78 19.34 -11.84
CA GLY A 82 1.94 20.39 -11.29
C GLY A 82 1.07 19.90 -10.13
N LYS A 83 0.85 20.80 -9.16
CA LYS A 83 0.15 20.52 -7.89
C LYS A 83 -1.19 19.81 -8.06
N MET A 84 -2.07 20.31 -8.94
CA MET A 84 -3.41 19.75 -9.13
C MET A 84 -3.37 18.29 -9.62
N LYS A 85 -2.50 17.98 -10.59
CA LYS A 85 -2.37 16.61 -11.11
C LYS A 85 -1.79 15.68 -10.07
N LEU A 86 -0.81 16.15 -9.29
CA LEU A 86 -0.22 15.38 -8.20
C LEU A 86 -1.25 15.09 -7.08
N MET A 87 -2.13 16.06 -6.77
CA MET A 87 -3.23 15.85 -5.82
C MET A 87 -4.25 14.83 -6.32
N ILE A 88 -4.65 14.90 -7.60
CA ILE A 88 -5.57 13.91 -8.20
C ILE A 88 -4.95 12.51 -8.13
N TYR A 89 -3.65 12.40 -8.42
CA TYR A 89 -2.91 11.15 -8.35
C TYR A 89 -2.88 10.55 -6.94
N HIS A 90 -2.45 11.33 -5.93
CA HIS A 90 -2.46 10.87 -4.55
C HIS A 90 -3.87 10.59 -4.03
N GLY A 91 -4.87 11.36 -4.44
CA GLY A 91 -6.27 11.13 -4.11
C GLY A 91 -6.80 9.81 -4.70
N GLY A 92 -6.44 9.50 -5.96
CA GLY A 92 -6.78 8.23 -6.59
C GLY A 92 -6.18 7.03 -5.87
N ILE A 93 -4.90 7.11 -5.51
CA ILE A 93 -4.22 6.08 -4.69
C ILE A 93 -4.92 5.89 -3.35
N LEU A 94 -5.28 7.00 -2.68
CA LEU A 94 -5.97 6.96 -1.40
C LEU A 94 -7.32 6.25 -1.50
N VAL A 95 -8.10 6.52 -2.55
CA VAL A 95 -9.38 5.82 -2.79
C VAL A 95 -9.15 4.33 -2.99
N VAL A 96 -8.16 3.93 -3.79
CA VAL A 96 -7.81 2.52 -4.01
C VAL A 96 -7.42 1.83 -2.70
N LEU A 97 -6.59 2.48 -1.88
CA LEU A 97 -6.18 1.96 -0.57
C LEU A 97 -7.35 1.88 0.43
N LEU A 98 -8.27 2.84 0.41
CA LEU A 98 -9.47 2.79 1.26
C LEU A 98 -10.37 1.60 0.91
N ILE A 99 -10.58 1.34 -0.38
CA ILE A 99 -11.34 0.18 -0.82
C ILE A 99 -10.61 -1.11 -0.40
N ALA A 100 -9.29 -1.18 -0.63
CA ALA A 100 -8.49 -2.35 -0.23
C ALA A 100 -8.53 -2.60 1.29
N ALA A 101 -8.32 -1.55 2.10
CA ALA A 101 -8.42 -1.63 3.55
C ALA A 101 -9.82 -2.05 4.03
N GLY A 102 -10.88 -1.54 3.38
CA GLY A 102 -12.26 -1.94 3.67
C GLY A 102 -12.53 -3.42 3.36
N VAL A 103 -12.05 -3.89 2.21
CA VAL A 103 -12.17 -5.30 1.80
C VAL A 103 -11.41 -6.21 2.78
N GLU A 104 -10.16 -5.92 3.10
CA GLU A 104 -9.37 -6.72 4.04
C GLU A 104 -9.98 -6.68 5.45
N SER A 105 -10.48 -5.52 5.90
CA SER A 105 -11.20 -5.38 7.18
C SER A 105 -12.48 -6.23 7.23
N TYR A 106 -13.23 -6.25 6.12
CA TYR A 106 -14.42 -7.10 5.99
C TYR A 106 -14.04 -8.57 6.14
N TYR A 107 -13.04 -9.04 5.39
CA TYR A 107 -12.58 -10.42 5.51
C TYR A 107 -12.06 -10.72 6.91
N ALA A 108 -11.21 -9.88 7.50
CA ALA A 108 -10.70 -10.05 8.85
C ALA A 108 -11.81 -10.20 9.90
N GLY A 109 -12.91 -9.45 9.78
CA GLY A 109 -14.08 -9.57 10.65
C GLY A 109 -14.94 -10.83 10.43
N HIS A 110 -14.91 -11.41 9.21
CA HIS A 110 -15.74 -12.56 8.83
C HIS A 110 -14.96 -13.89 8.76
N VAL A 111 -13.63 -13.89 8.82
CA VAL A 111 -12.78 -15.09 8.78
C VAL A 111 -13.11 -16.08 9.90
N VAL A 112 -13.75 -15.64 10.99
CA VAL A 112 -14.27 -16.52 12.05
C VAL A 112 -15.17 -17.64 11.50
N PHE A 113 -15.84 -17.45 10.35
CA PHE A 113 -16.84 -18.38 9.83
C PHE A 113 -16.36 -19.35 8.73
N TRP A 114 -15.22 -19.10 8.06
CA TRP A 114 -14.93 -19.76 6.77
C TRP A 114 -13.65 -20.59 6.72
N VAL A 115 -12.62 -20.24 7.49
CA VAL A 115 -11.32 -20.94 7.47
C VAL A 115 -10.74 -20.94 8.89
N ASP A 116 -10.81 -22.08 9.57
CA ASP A 116 -10.35 -22.20 10.96
C ASP A 116 -8.85 -22.55 11.03
N THR A 117 -8.02 -21.75 10.36
CA THR A 117 -6.57 -21.81 10.51
C THR A 117 -6.07 -20.51 11.13
N LEU A 118 -5.43 -20.61 12.31
CA LEU A 118 -4.84 -19.47 13.03
C LEU A 118 -3.96 -18.61 12.11
N GLY A 119 -3.18 -19.25 11.22
CA GLY A 119 -2.31 -18.55 10.28
C GLY A 119 -3.06 -17.64 9.29
N TYR A 120 -4.23 -18.05 8.79
CA TYR A 120 -5.02 -17.23 7.88
C TYR A 120 -5.63 -16.01 8.60
N LYS A 121 -6.13 -16.21 9.84
CA LYS A 121 -6.61 -15.12 10.70
C LYS A 121 -5.52 -14.10 11.00
N THR A 122 -4.32 -14.57 11.40
CA THR A 122 -3.18 -13.69 11.71
C THR A 122 -2.75 -12.89 10.48
N ARG A 123 -2.67 -13.51 9.30
CA ARG A 123 -2.34 -12.84 8.04
C ARG A 123 -3.29 -11.66 7.77
N MET A 124 -4.60 -11.94 7.81
CA MET A 124 -5.65 -10.95 7.53
C MET A 124 -5.59 -9.74 8.48
N ILE A 125 -5.36 -9.99 9.77
CA ILE A 125 -5.26 -8.92 10.77
C ILE A 125 -4.01 -8.05 10.51
N LEU A 126 -2.86 -8.68 10.25
CA LEU A 126 -1.62 -7.96 9.97
C LEU A 126 -1.75 -7.10 8.71
N ASP A 127 -2.29 -7.67 7.63
CA ASP A 127 -2.44 -6.95 6.37
C ASP A 127 -3.44 -5.79 6.50
N THR A 128 -4.53 -6.00 7.24
CA THR A 128 -5.49 -4.94 7.60
C THR A 128 -4.82 -3.78 8.34
N ILE A 129 -4.02 -4.07 9.36
CA ILE A 129 -3.31 -3.04 10.13
C ILE A 129 -2.35 -2.25 9.24
N ILE A 130 -1.58 -2.95 8.39
CA ILE A 130 -0.62 -2.30 7.48
C ILE A 130 -1.34 -1.44 6.45
N LEU A 131 -2.44 -1.92 5.86
CA LEU A 131 -3.27 -1.16 4.92
C LEU A 131 -3.80 0.14 5.54
N TRP A 132 -4.28 0.11 6.79
CA TRP A 132 -4.72 1.32 7.47
C TRP A 132 -3.57 2.29 7.76
N ILE A 133 -2.38 1.80 8.11
CA ILE A 133 -1.19 2.65 8.23
C ILE A 133 -0.84 3.28 6.87
N LEU A 134 -0.91 2.51 5.77
CA LEU A 134 -0.70 3.02 4.42
C LEU A 134 -1.72 4.10 4.05
N VAL A 135 -3.01 3.91 4.37
CA VAL A 135 -4.06 4.92 4.19
C VAL A 135 -3.70 6.22 4.93
N VAL A 136 -3.38 6.13 6.22
CA VAL A 136 -3.01 7.31 7.02
C VAL A 136 -1.78 8.00 6.46
N SER A 137 -0.76 7.25 6.05
CA SER A 137 0.46 7.83 5.46
C SER A 137 0.18 8.60 4.17
N HIS A 138 -0.74 8.11 3.32
CA HIS A 138 -1.15 8.78 2.09
C HIS A 138 -2.00 10.01 2.36
N ILE A 139 -2.86 10.00 3.38
CA ILE A 139 -3.57 11.19 3.85
C ILE A 139 -2.57 12.28 4.26
N VAL A 140 -1.56 11.92 5.06
CA VAL A 140 -0.52 12.85 5.50
C VAL A 140 0.23 13.44 4.29
N GLN A 141 0.67 12.62 3.34
CA GLN A 141 1.31 13.09 2.11
C GLN A 141 0.41 14.04 1.30
N LEU A 142 -0.87 13.70 1.14
CA LEU A 142 -1.84 14.53 0.42
C LEU A 142 -1.97 15.92 1.08
N ILE A 143 -2.05 15.95 2.42
CA ILE A 143 -2.11 17.20 3.20
C ILE A 143 -0.84 18.02 2.96
N PHE A 144 0.35 17.41 2.99
CA PHE A 144 1.59 18.13 2.73
C PHE A 144 1.63 18.75 1.32
N VAL A 145 1.26 17.98 0.29
CA VAL A 145 1.16 18.50 -1.09
C VAL A 145 0.15 19.64 -1.19
N ALA A 146 -0.98 19.55 -0.47
CA ALA A 146 -1.99 20.60 -0.44
C ALA A 146 -1.48 21.89 0.23
N LEU A 147 -0.65 21.78 1.27
CA LEU A 147 -0.12 22.91 2.04
C LEU A 147 1.13 23.57 1.43
N GLN A 148 1.86 22.87 0.55
CA GLN A 148 2.97 23.48 -0.19
C GLN A 148 2.46 24.59 -1.11
N ARG A 149 3.02 25.80 -0.95
CA ARG A 149 2.66 27.00 -1.72
C ARG A 149 3.41 27.04 -3.05
#